data_AF-A0A109W3A5-F1
#
_entry.id   AF-A0A109W3A5-F1
#
_cell.length_a   1.000
_cell.length_b   1.000
_cell.length_c   1.000
_cell.angle_alpha   90.00
_cell.angle_beta   90.00
_cell.angle_gamma   90.00
#
_symmetry.space_group_name_H-M   'P 1'
#
loop_
_entity.id
_entity.type
_entity.pdbx_description
1 polymer ?
#
loop_
_entity_poly.entity_id
_entity_poly.type
_entity_poly.pdbx_seq_one_letter_code
_entity_poly.pdbx_strand_id
1 'polypeptide(L)'
;MNLRIRASEEISHLLEGDLRTAGPRLVHLSMTAWDDSAGGATFRALLRWIATDDGAPEAIQDYATQQLAEPIAAALGQQTGMTAEVARERATLAGSQLVGLAMVRYVFRLEPIASASIDRLVETVGPTIQHYLTGPLTQHR
;
A
#
# COMPACT_ATOMS: atom_id res chain seq x y z
N MET A 1 -20.91 -4.90 -2.39
CA MET A 1 -19.52 -5.27 -2.73
C MET A 1 -18.67 -5.16 -1.47
N ASN A 2 -17.86 -6.16 -1.12
CA ASN A 2 -17.00 -6.09 0.07
C ASN A 2 -15.85 -5.10 -0.20
N LEU A 3 -15.55 -4.22 0.75
CA LEU A 3 -14.50 -3.19 0.64
C LEU A 3 -13.14 -3.75 0.22
N ARG A 4 -12.84 -4.98 0.67
CA ARG A 4 -11.63 -5.73 0.31
C ARG A 4 -11.50 -5.94 -1.22
N ILE A 5 -12.59 -6.32 -1.86
CA ILE A 5 -12.61 -6.62 -3.31
C ILE A 5 -12.36 -5.35 -4.12
N ARG A 6 -12.94 -4.22 -3.71
CA ARG A 6 -12.80 -2.94 -4.41
C ARG A 6 -11.37 -2.38 -4.38
N ALA A 7 -10.68 -2.47 -3.24
CA ALA A 7 -9.31 -1.96 -3.13
C ALA A 7 -8.34 -2.74 -4.03
N SER A 8 -8.48 -4.07 -4.07
CA SER A 8 -7.67 -4.94 -4.94
C SER A 8 -7.88 -4.64 -6.42
N GLU A 9 -9.12 -4.41 -6.86
CA GLU A 9 -9.45 -4.04 -8.25
C GLU A 9 -8.85 -2.67 -8.63
N GLU A 10 -9.00 -1.65 -7.78
CA GLU A 10 -8.48 -0.31 -8.05
C GLU A 10 -6.94 -0.28 -8.10
N ILE A 11 -6.26 -1.05 -7.23
CA ILE A 11 -4.80 -1.22 -7.25
C ILE A 11 -4.37 -1.94 -8.53
N SER A 12 -5.05 -3.04 -8.89
CA SER A 12 -4.72 -3.82 -10.09
C SER A 12 -4.84 -2.96 -11.35
N HIS A 13 -5.97 -2.26 -11.52
CA HIS A 13 -6.19 -1.37 -12.66
C HIS A 13 -5.19 -0.20 -12.71
N LEU A 14 -4.78 0.33 -11.56
CA LEU A 14 -3.75 1.37 -11.50
C LEU A 14 -2.40 0.85 -12.04
N LEU A 15 -2.02 -0.34 -11.60
CA LEU A 15 -0.74 -0.97 -11.94
C LEU A 15 -0.72 -1.47 -13.38
N GLU A 16 -1.85 -1.91 -13.96
CA GLU A 16 -2.00 -2.24 -15.39
C GLU A 16 -1.60 -1.08 -16.33
N GLY A 17 -1.60 0.17 -15.83
CA GLY A 17 -1.07 1.34 -16.55
C GLY A 17 0.46 1.43 -16.59
N ASP A 18 1.00 2.62 -16.89
CA ASP A 18 2.46 2.83 -16.95
C ASP A 18 3.12 2.68 -15.57
N LEU A 19 3.87 1.58 -15.40
CA LEU A 19 4.61 1.27 -14.18
C LEU A 19 5.67 2.32 -13.84
N ARG A 20 6.15 3.13 -14.79
CA ARG A 20 7.15 4.19 -14.52
C ARG A 20 6.63 5.28 -13.58
N THR A 21 5.31 5.39 -13.42
CA THR A 21 4.63 6.38 -12.59
C THR A 21 3.73 5.75 -11.52
N ALA A 22 3.78 4.42 -11.35
CA ALA A 22 2.91 3.67 -10.46
C ALA A 22 3.04 4.08 -8.99
N GLY A 23 4.24 4.41 -8.52
CA GLY A 23 4.49 4.73 -7.11
C GLY A 23 3.70 5.93 -6.60
N PRO A 24 3.87 7.14 -7.20
CA PRO A 24 3.07 8.31 -6.84
C PRO A 24 1.56 8.09 -6.98
N ARG A 25 1.13 7.40 -8.04
CA ARG A 25 -0.29 7.06 -8.26
C ARG A 25 -0.84 6.18 -7.15
N LEU A 26 -0.07 5.18 -6.71
CA LEU A 26 -0.47 4.26 -5.65
C LEU A 26 -0.60 4.99 -4.31
N VAL A 27 0.34 5.88 -3.97
CA VAL A 27 0.23 6.73 -2.77
C VAL A 27 -1.03 7.60 -2.83
N HIS A 28 -1.29 8.25 -3.96
CA HIS A 28 -2.46 9.09 -4.15
C HIS A 28 -3.77 8.29 -3.98
N LEU A 29 -3.86 7.13 -4.64
CA LEU A 29 -5.01 6.22 -4.54
C LEU A 29 -5.24 5.80 -3.09
N SER A 30 -4.20 5.33 -2.40
CA SER A 30 -4.29 4.89 -1.01
C SER A 30 -4.76 6.02 -0.09
N MET A 31 -4.14 7.20 -0.16
CA MET A 31 -4.54 8.34 0.69
C MET A 31 -5.98 8.75 0.42
N THR A 32 -6.38 8.86 -0.85
CA THR A 32 -7.75 9.25 -1.24
C THR A 32 -8.78 8.23 -0.75
N ALA A 33 -8.51 6.94 -0.96
CA ALA A 33 -9.39 5.87 -0.52
C ALA A 33 -9.52 5.82 1.02
N TRP A 34 -8.44 6.13 1.73
CA TRP A 34 -8.44 6.13 3.20
C TRP A 34 -9.00 7.40 3.82
N ASP A 35 -9.01 8.54 3.12
CA ASP A 35 -9.66 9.77 3.57
C ASP A 35 -11.18 9.76 3.24
N ASP A 36 -11.64 8.90 2.32
CA ASP A 36 -13.07 8.73 2.00
C ASP A 36 -13.92 8.33 3.23
N SER A 37 -15.15 8.85 3.26
CA SER A 37 -16.06 8.82 4.41
C SER A 37 -16.63 7.43 4.71
N ALA A 38 -16.88 6.60 3.70
CA ALA A 38 -17.50 5.29 3.90
C ALA A 38 -16.45 4.16 3.89
N GLY A 39 -15.61 4.08 2.84
CA GLY A 39 -14.59 3.05 2.72
C GLY A 39 -13.40 3.27 3.66
N GLY A 40 -12.93 4.51 3.74
CA GLY A 40 -11.79 4.89 4.59
C GLY A 40 -12.07 4.73 6.07
N ALA A 41 -13.31 4.98 6.53
CA ALA A 41 -13.69 4.78 7.92
C ALA A 41 -13.50 3.34 8.41
N THR A 42 -13.90 2.34 7.60
CA THR A 42 -13.69 0.93 7.92
C THR A 42 -12.21 0.57 7.97
N PHE A 43 -11.40 1.06 7.02
CA PHE A 43 -9.96 0.81 7.04
C PHE A 43 -9.28 1.41 8.28
N ARG A 44 -9.60 2.66 8.64
CA ARG A 44 -9.05 3.31 9.85
C ARG A 44 -9.49 2.59 11.13
N ALA A 45 -10.71 2.06 11.16
CA ALA A 45 -11.19 1.24 12.28
C ALA A 45 -10.40 -0.07 12.41
N LEU A 46 -10.11 -0.75 11.28
CA LEU A 46 -9.26 -1.93 11.25
C LEU A 46 -7.84 -1.61 11.75
N LEU A 47 -7.21 -0.54 11.23
CA LEU A 47 -5.87 -0.13 11.70
C LEU A 47 -5.84 0.15 13.21
N ARG A 48 -6.91 0.75 13.74
CA ARG A 48 -7.00 1.01 15.18
C ARG A 48 -7.15 -0.27 15.98
N TRP A 49 -7.99 -1.20 15.54
CA TRP A 49 -8.13 -2.50 16.18
C TRP A 49 -6.79 -3.25 16.20
N ILE A 50 -6.08 -3.26 15.06
CA ILE A 50 -4.73 -3.82 14.91
C ILE A 50 -3.72 -3.22 15.91
N ALA A 51 -3.80 -1.92 16.15
CA ALA A 51 -2.89 -1.23 17.07
C ALA A 51 -3.16 -1.52 18.56
N THR A 52 -4.31 -2.09 18.89
CA THR A 52 -4.80 -2.23 20.27
C THR A 52 -5.03 -3.66 20.73
N ASP A 53 -4.93 -4.64 19.83
CA ASP A 53 -5.22 -6.05 20.12
C ASP A 53 -3.94 -6.90 20.01
N ASP A 54 -3.46 -7.41 21.14
CA ASP A 54 -2.26 -8.26 21.26
C ASP A 54 -2.46 -9.67 20.63
N GLY A 55 -3.68 -10.00 20.17
CA GLY A 55 -4.07 -11.33 19.69
C GLY A 55 -4.22 -11.53 18.19
N ALA A 56 -3.87 -10.55 17.33
CA ALA A 56 -4.16 -10.62 15.89
C ALA A 56 -2.99 -10.73 14.88
N PRO A 57 -1.85 -11.40 15.15
CA PRO A 57 -0.76 -11.51 14.15
C PRO A 57 -1.22 -12.07 12.80
N GLU A 58 -2.04 -13.14 12.78
CA GLU A 58 -2.45 -13.77 11.54
C GLU A 58 -3.44 -12.92 10.72
N ALA A 59 -4.45 -12.32 11.37
CA ALA A 59 -5.45 -11.52 10.65
C ALA A 59 -4.83 -10.27 9.98
N ILE A 60 -3.78 -9.72 10.60
CA ILE A 60 -3.00 -8.59 10.08
C ILE A 60 -2.16 -9.04 8.88
N GLN A 61 -1.44 -10.16 9.01
CA GLN A 61 -0.64 -10.73 7.93
C GLN A 61 -1.51 -11.11 6.74
N ASP A 62 -2.67 -11.72 6.97
CA ASP A 62 -3.62 -12.11 5.92
C ASP A 62 -4.15 -10.87 5.18
N TYR A 63 -4.51 -9.81 5.91
CA TYR A 63 -4.98 -8.58 5.29
C TYR A 63 -3.89 -7.92 4.44
N ALA A 64 -2.67 -7.73 5.00
CA ALA A 64 -1.56 -7.12 4.26
C ALA A 64 -1.17 -7.94 3.03
N THR A 65 -1.20 -9.26 3.14
CA THR A 65 -0.89 -10.17 2.03
C THR A 65 -1.96 -10.07 0.95
N GLN A 66 -3.23 -10.31 1.27
CA GLN A 66 -4.29 -10.41 0.27
C GLN A 66 -4.70 -9.07 -0.35
N GLN A 67 -4.57 -7.98 0.40
CA GLN A 67 -5.14 -6.68 -0.01
C GLN A 67 -4.09 -5.74 -0.60
N LEU A 68 -2.82 -5.95 -0.30
CA LEU A 68 -1.72 -5.11 -0.78
C LEU A 68 -0.69 -5.92 -1.54
N ALA A 69 -0.12 -6.96 -0.93
CA ALA A 69 1.00 -7.67 -1.54
C ALA A 69 0.61 -8.48 -2.79
N GLU A 70 -0.48 -9.25 -2.73
CA GLU A 70 -0.95 -10.08 -3.84
C GLU A 70 -1.35 -9.27 -5.08
N PRO A 71 -2.18 -8.20 -4.98
CA PRO A 71 -2.54 -7.40 -6.14
C PRO A 71 -1.33 -6.72 -6.79
N ILE A 72 -0.41 -6.20 -5.96
CA ILE A 72 0.81 -5.57 -6.46
C ILE A 72 1.72 -6.60 -7.14
N ALA A 73 1.93 -7.76 -6.52
CA ALA A 73 2.79 -8.82 -7.06
C ALA A 73 2.22 -9.40 -8.36
N ALA A 74 0.90 -9.61 -8.44
CA ALA A 74 0.23 -10.09 -9.65
C ALA A 74 0.43 -9.11 -10.81
N ALA A 75 0.21 -7.81 -10.59
CA ALA A 75 0.38 -6.80 -11.63
C ALA A 75 1.85 -6.70 -12.09
N LEU A 76 2.81 -6.67 -11.15
CA LEU A 76 4.23 -6.64 -11.47
C LEU A 76 4.66 -7.86 -12.28
N GLY A 77 4.25 -9.06 -11.87
CA GLY A 77 4.58 -10.31 -12.58
C GLY A 77 4.09 -10.31 -14.03
N GLN A 78 2.84 -9.87 -14.25
CA GLN A 78 2.24 -9.81 -15.59
C GLN A 78 2.95 -8.83 -16.54
N GLN A 79 3.33 -7.65 -16.04
CA GLN A 79 3.86 -6.58 -16.90
C GLN A 79 5.37 -6.61 -17.09
N THR A 80 6.13 -7.17 -16.14
CA THR A 80 7.61 -7.09 -16.14
C THR A 80 8.28 -8.42 -16.44
N GLY A 81 7.55 -9.54 -16.39
CA GLY A 81 8.11 -10.88 -16.51
C GLY A 81 8.99 -11.30 -15.32
N MET A 82 8.92 -10.57 -14.19
CA MET A 82 9.60 -10.94 -12.95
C MET A 82 9.08 -12.28 -12.41
N THR A 83 9.95 -13.01 -11.70
CA THR A 83 9.52 -14.20 -10.98
C THR A 83 8.51 -13.83 -9.89
N ALA A 84 7.62 -14.76 -9.54
CA ALA A 84 6.63 -14.55 -8.49
C ALA A 84 7.27 -14.17 -7.14
N GLU A 85 8.49 -14.65 -6.87
CA GLU A 85 9.25 -14.31 -5.67
C GLU A 85 9.69 -12.85 -5.66
N VAL A 86 10.31 -12.38 -6.75
CA VAL A 86 10.76 -10.97 -6.88
C VAL A 86 9.56 -10.02 -6.84
N ALA A 87 8.47 -10.37 -7.53
CA ALA A 87 7.26 -9.55 -7.52
C ALA A 87 6.65 -9.44 -6.10
N ARG A 88 6.65 -10.54 -5.34
CA ARG A 88 6.16 -10.57 -3.95
C ARG A 88 7.04 -9.79 -2.98
N GLU A 89 8.35 -9.85 -3.13
CA GLU A 89 9.29 -9.07 -2.32
C GLU A 89 9.02 -7.56 -2.50
N ARG A 90 8.97 -7.11 -3.76
CA ARG A 90 8.68 -5.72 -4.12
C ARG A 90 7.33 -5.24 -3.60
N ALA A 91 6.31 -6.09 -3.75
CA ALA A 91 4.97 -5.81 -3.28
C ALA A 91 4.91 -5.67 -1.75
N THR A 92 5.60 -6.54 -1.02
CA THR A 92 5.70 -6.49 0.44
C THR A 92 6.41 -5.23 0.92
N LEU A 93 7.50 -4.82 0.25
CA LEU A 93 8.21 -3.56 0.55
C LEU A 93 7.34 -2.32 0.28
N ALA A 94 6.62 -2.29 -0.84
CA ALA A 94 5.68 -1.20 -1.14
C ALA A 94 4.52 -1.15 -0.12
N GLY A 95 3.94 -2.32 0.20
CA GLY A 95 2.86 -2.45 1.17
C GLY A 95 3.25 -2.02 2.57
N SER A 96 4.44 -2.41 3.05
CA SER A 96 4.92 -2.03 4.39
C SER A 96 5.06 -0.52 4.55
N GLN A 97 5.58 0.16 3.52
CA GLN A 97 5.72 1.61 3.51
C GLN A 97 4.36 2.33 3.52
N LEU A 98 3.39 1.84 2.73
CA LEU A 98 2.02 2.39 2.70
C LEU A 98 1.30 2.20 4.03
N VAL A 99 1.38 1.01 4.63
CA VAL A 99 0.77 0.71 5.93
C VAL A 99 1.43 1.53 7.04
N GLY A 100 2.76 1.64 7.04
CA GLY A 100 3.49 2.47 8.01
C GLY A 100 3.07 3.94 7.94
N LEU A 101 2.93 4.48 6.73
CA LEU A 101 2.42 5.84 6.52
C LEU A 101 0.99 6.00 7.06
N ALA A 102 0.11 5.03 6.81
CA ALA A 102 -1.26 5.04 7.33
C ALA A 102 -1.32 4.98 8.86
N MET A 103 -0.47 4.16 9.49
CA MET A 103 -0.34 4.09 10.95
C MET A 103 0.08 5.43 11.54
N VAL A 104 1.11 6.05 10.96
CA VAL A 104 1.60 7.36 11.40
C VAL A 104 0.53 8.45 11.24
N ARG A 105 -0.20 8.45 10.11
CA ARG A 105 -1.20 9.49 9.81
C ARG A 105 -2.49 9.33 10.61
N TYR A 106 -3.07 8.13 10.66
CA TYR A 106 -4.44 7.92 11.17
C TYR A 106 -4.50 7.35 12.59
N VAL A 107 -3.47 6.60 13.01
CA VAL A 107 -3.45 5.97 14.33
C VAL A 107 -2.64 6.82 15.30
N PHE A 108 -1.34 6.99 15.03
CA PHE A 108 -0.44 7.77 15.89
C PHE A 108 -0.63 9.27 15.74
N ARG A 109 -1.12 9.73 14.58
CA ARG A 109 -1.37 11.13 14.26
C ARG A 109 -0.15 12.03 14.51
N LEU A 110 1.03 11.60 14.05
CA LEU A 110 2.27 12.36 14.23
C LEU A 110 2.39 13.50 13.22
N GLU A 111 2.69 14.71 13.71
CA GLU A 111 2.93 15.87 12.85
C GLU A 111 4.38 15.89 12.29
N PRO A 112 4.60 16.41 11.07
CA PRO A 112 3.61 17.07 10.18
C PRO A 112 2.82 16.10 9.28
N ILE A 113 3.01 14.79 9.41
CA ILE A 113 2.42 13.78 8.49
C ILE A 113 0.90 13.68 8.65
N ALA A 114 0.40 13.84 9.87
CA ALA A 114 -1.02 13.78 10.16
C ALA A 114 -1.82 14.86 9.42
N SER A 115 -1.27 16.07 9.31
CA SER A 115 -1.92 17.21 8.65
C SER A 115 -1.47 17.47 7.21
N ALA A 116 -0.42 16.78 6.73
CA ALA A 116 0.09 16.97 5.37
C ALA A 116 -0.99 16.76 4.30
N SER A 117 -0.93 17.53 3.21
CA SER A 117 -1.78 17.31 2.04
C SER A 117 -1.41 15.99 1.35
N ILE A 118 -2.37 15.40 0.64
CA ILE A 118 -2.13 14.19 -0.17
C ILE A 118 -1.01 14.45 -1.18
N ASP A 119 -1.05 15.59 -1.89
CA ASP A 119 -0.01 15.97 -2.87
C ASP A 119 1.38 15.97 -2.24
N ARG A 120 1.53 16.50 -1.02
CA ARG A 120 2.82 16.50 -0.32
C ARG A 120 3.30 15.09 -0.01
N LEU A 121 2.40 14.20 0.40
CA LEU A 121 2.74 12.80 0.67
C LEU A 121 3.08 12.05 -0.63
N VAL A 122 2.36 12.34 -1.73
CA VAL A 122 2.63 11.79 -3.05
C VAL A 122 4.03 12.19 -3.54
N GLU A 123 4.38 13.48 -3.44
CA GLU A 123 5.70 13.99 -3.85
C GLU A 123 6.85 13.37 -3.04
N THR A 124 6.63 13.14 -1.74
CA THR A 124 7.70 12.72 -0.82
C THR A 124 7.83 11.20 -0.70
N VAL A 125 6.70 10.47 -0.68
CA VAL A 125 6.66 9.01 -0.48
C VAL A 125 6.56 8.26 -1.81
N GLY A 126 5.94 8.88 -2.83
CA GLY A 126 5.77 8.29 -4.16
C GLY A 126 7.07 7.75 -4.78
N PRO A 127 8.20 8.49 -4.75
CA PRO A 127 9.48 8.00 -5.25
C PRO A 127 10.00 6.76 -4.52
N THR A 128 9.78 6.64 -3.21
CA THR A 128 10.15 5.45 -2.42
C THR A 128 9.33 4.24 -2.85
N ILE A 129 8.02 4.41 -3.00
CA ILE A 129 7.16 3.32 -3.51
C ILE A 129 7.58 2.93 -4.93
N GLN A 130 7.84 3.91 -5.80
CA GLN A 130 8.31 3.65 -7.16
C GLN A 130 9.62 2.85 -7.18
N HIS A 131 10.56 3.18 -6.28
CA HIS A 131 11.80 2.45 -6.11
C HIS A 131 11.56 0.99 -5.72
N TYR A 132 10.64 0.70 -4.80
CA TYR A 132 10.30 -0.68 -4.47
C TYR A 132 9.62 -1.41 -5.64
N LEU A 133 8.71 -0.76 -6.36
CA LEU A 133 7.99 -1.39 -7.46
C LEU A 133 8.89 -1.75 -8.64
N THR A 134 9.78 -0.84 -9.07
CA THR A 134 10.53 -1.02 -10.32
C THR A 134 12.01 -0.65 -10.23
N GLY A 135 12.46 -0.06 -9.13
CA GLY A 135 13.85 0.32 -8.92
C GLY A 135 14.77 -0.87 -8.64
N PRO A 136 16.10 -0.65 -8.68
CA PRO A 136 17.06 -1.68 -8.30
C PRO A 136 16.98 -1.98 -6.80
N LEU A 137 16.76 -3.24 -6.43
CA LEU A 137 16.85 -3.70 -5.04
C LEU A 137 18.22 -4.32 -4.78
N THR A 138 18.78 -4.09 -3.60
CA THR A 138 20.03 -4.74 -3.18
C THR A 138 19.76 -6.22 -2.95
N GLN A 139 20.36 -7.09 -3.75
CA GLN A 139 20.26 -8.53 -3.55
C GLN A 139 21.06 -8.92 -2.31
N HIS A 140 20.41 -9.53 -1.31
CA HIS A 140 21.13 -10.29 -0.30
C HIS A 140 21.68 -11.55 -0.98
N ARG A 141 23.01 -11.67 -1.01
CA ARG A 141 23.72 -12.86 -1.46
C ARG A 141 23.70 -13.94 -0.41
#